data_AF-S8F165-F1
#
_entry.id   AF-S8F165-F1
#
_cell.length_a   1.000
_cell.length_b   1.000
_cell.length_c   1.000
_cell.angle_alpha   90.00
_cell.angle_beta   90.00
_cell.angle_gamma   90.00
#
_symmetry.space_group_name_H-M   'P 1'
#
loop_
_entity.id
_entity.type
_entity.pdbx_description
1 polymer ?
#
loop_
_entity_poly.entity_id
_entity_poly.type
_entity_poly.pdbx_seq_one_letter_code
_entity_poly.pdbx_strand_id
1 'polypeptide(L)'
;MSVLDRRDSALGAFSWTSLAAPETMPSLMCMLAQSVLAGLEQALYDVSDPKRANYGKHLTKVQTAAFATPSSRTVATINKWLANHNRARVADWLSLQVPVLQTNDLFPPSFYVFAIHLDARNAPC
;
A
#
# COMPACT_ATOMS: atom_id res chain seq x y z
N MET A 1 1.98 -6.84 -11.22
CA MET A 1 2.17 -5.88 -10.11
C MET A 1 2.86 -4.66 -10.66
N SER A 2 2.34 -3.46 -10.44
CA SER A 2 2.89 -2.21 -10.96
C SER A 2 3.48 -1.39 -9.81
N VAL A 3 4.70 -0.89 -9.99
CA VAL A 3 5.32 0.07 -9.07
C VAL A 3 4.77 1.45 -9.42
N LEU A 4 4.11 2.12 -8.48
CA LEU A 4 3.62 3.49 -8.68
C LEU A 4 4.74 4.52 -8.54
N ASP A 5 5.55 4.39 -7.48
CA ASP A 5 6.73 5.20 -7.23
C ASP A 5 7.75 4.37 -6.43
N ARG A 6 9.03 4.60 -6.67
CA ARG A 6 10.14 3.97 -5.93
C ARG A 6 11.40 4.83 -6.05
N ARG A 7 12.13 4.96 -4.95
CA ARG A 7 13.52 5.44 -4.97
C ARG A 7 14.46 4.25 -5.07
N ASP A 8 15.39 4.32 -6.02
CA ASP A 8 16.39 3.27 -6.22
C ASP A 8 17.60 3.40 -5.29
N SER A 9 17.69 4.49 -4.53
CA SER A 9 18.80 4.77 -3.62
C SER A 9 18.32 5.18 -2.24
N ALA A 10 19.12 4.81 -1.23
CA ALA A 10 18.89 5.23 0.15
C ALA A 10 19.03 6.75 0.29
N LEU A 11 18.30 7.32 1.24
CA LEU A 11 18.50 8.70 1.68
C LEU A 11 19.91 8.83 2.29
N GLY A 12 20.56 9.99 2.16
CA GLY A 12 21.97 10.16 2.56
C GLY A 12 22.30 9.85 4.03
N ALA A 13 21.32 9.89 4.93
CA ALA A 13 21.49 9.52 6.33
C ALA A 13 21.44 8.00 6.58
N PHE A 14 21.15 7.19 5.57
CA PHE A 14 21.00 5.74 5.68
C PHE A 14 22.10 5.02 4.92
N SER A 15 22.76 4.08 5.59
CA SER A 15 23.69 3.14 4.96
C SER A 15 23.07 1.75 4.90
N TRP A 16 23.23 1.07 3.78
CA TRP A 16 22.95 -0.36 3.69
C TRP A 16 23.84 -1.13 4.67
N THR A 17 23.24 -2.09 5.38
CA THR A 17 23.95 -2.92 6.36
C THR A 17 24.05 -4.37 5.89
N SER A 18 22.92 -4.98 5.51
CA SER A 18 22.86 -6.39 5.14
C SER A 18 21.61 -6.72 4.32
N LEU A 19 21.53 -7.94 3.80
CA LEU A 19 20.25 -8.54 3.41
C LEU A 19 19.39 -8.78 4.66
N ALA A 20 18.07 -8.71 4.51
CA ALA A 20 17.16 -9.10 5.58
C ALA A 20 17.21 -10.62 5.80
N ALA A 21 17.20 -11.06 7.06
CA ALA A 21 17.28 -12.48 7.39
C ALA A 21 16.05 -13.23 6.81
N PRO A 22 16.21 -14.42 6.20
CA PRO A 22 15.15 -15.15 5.52
C PRO A 22 13.89 -15.39 6.37
N GLU A 23 14.08 -15.59 7.68
CA GLU A 23 13.02 -15.87 8.67
C GLU A 23 12.31 -14.62 9.19
N THR A 24 12.78 -13.42 8.82
CA THR A 24 12.15 -12.17 9.24
C THR A 24 10.73 -12.10 8.69
N MET A 25 9.76 -11.68 9.51
CA MET A 25 8.34 -11.64 9.16
C MET A 25 7.86 -10.19 8.94
N PRO A 26 8.13 -9.57 7.79
CA PRO A 26 7.66 -8.21 7.50
C PRO A 26 6.13 -8.14 7.47
N SER A 27 5.60 -7.01 7.94
CA SER A 27 4.19 -6.66 7.75
C SER A 27 4.04 -5.94 6.41
N LEU A 28 3.40 -6.58 5.44
CA LEU A 28 3.22 -6.04 4.09
C LEU A 28 1.78 -5.60 3.89
N MET A 29 1.59 -4.39 3.37
CA MET A 29 0.30 -3.87 2.95
C MET A 29 0.28 -3.73 1.43
N CYS A 30 -0.63 -4.46 0.79
CA CYS A 30 -0.83 -4.42 -0.66
C CYS A 30 -2.16 -3.74 -0.96
N MET A 31 -2.12 -2.61 -1.66
CA MET A 31 -3.33 -1.96 -2.15
C MET A 31 -3.91 -2.75 -3.32
N LEU A 32 -5.20 -3.06 -3.24
CA LEU A 32 -5.90 -3.76 -4.32
C LEU A 32 -6.40 -2.77 -5.37
N ALA A 33 -6.55 -3.23 -6.61
CA ALA A 33 -7.09 -2.41 -7.69
C ALA A 33 -8.50 -1.93 -7.34
N GLN A 34 -8.65 -0.62 -7.18
CA GLN A 34 -9.92 0.05 -6.90
C GLN A 34 -10.80 0.06 -8.16
N SER A 35 -12.10 -0.06 -7.99
CA SER A 35 -13.03 -0.30 -9.10
C SER A 35 -13.45 0.97 -9.85
N VAL A 36 -13.51 2.14 -9.21
CA VAL A 36 -14.15 3.34 -9.78
C VAL A 36 -13.44 4.67 -9.42
N LEU A 37 -12.11 4.75 -9.55
CA LEU A 37 -11.36 5.95 -9.16
C LEU A 37 -11.77 7.21 -9.94
N ALA A 38 -12.06 7.09 -11.24
CA ALA A 38 -12.52 8.21 -12.07
C ALA A 38 -13.86 8.79 -11.58
N GLY A 39 -14.74 7.95 -11.02
CA GLY A 39 -16.01 8.41 -10.45
C GLY A 39 -15.82 9.21 -9.16
N LEU A 40 -14.82 8.85 -8.34
CA LEU A 40 -14.48 9.59 -7.14
C LEU A 40 -13.88 10.97 -7.48
N GLU A 41 -13.01 11.03 -8.49
CA GLU A 41 -12.45 12.29 -8.98
C GLU A 41 -13.54 13.22 -9.54
N GLN A 42 -14.47 12.69 -10.33
CA GLN A 42 -15.59 13.47 -10.83
C GLN A 42 -16.46 14.01 -9.68
N ALA A 43 -16.77 13.18 -8.68
CA ALA A 43 -17.53 13.60 -7.51
C ALA A 43 -16.78 14.68 -6.71
N LEU A 44 -15.46 14.58 -6.58
CA LEU A 44 -14.62 15.60 -5.94
C LEU A 44 -14.76 16.95 -6.66
N TYR A 45 -14.57 16.99 -7.98
CA TYR A 45 -14.74 18.25 -8.73
C TYR A 45 -16.17 18.78 -8.64
N ASP A 46 -17.16 17.90 -8.59
CA ASP A 46 -18.56 18.30 -8.54
C ASP A 46 -18.94 19.03 -7.26
N VAL A 47 -18.35 18.61 -6.13
CA VAL A 47 -18.65 19.17 -4.80
C VAL A 47 -17.71 20.30 -4.39
N SER A 48 -16.57 20.46 -5.07
CA SER A 48 -15.55 21.46 -4.74
C SER A 48 -15.59 22.73 -5.60
N ASP A 49 -16.33 22.74 -6.72
CA ASP A 49 -16.47 23.92 -7.57
C ASP A 49 -17.69 24.77 -7.15
N PRO A 50 -17.51 26.04 -6.70
CA PRO A 50 -18.61 26.91 -6.29
C PRO A 50 -19.60 27.24 -7.41
N LYS A 51 -19.25 26.99 -8.67
CA LYS A 51 -20.13 27.18 -9.83
C LYS A 51 -21.03 25.97 -10.10
N ARG A 52 -20.83 24.85 -9.43
CA ARG A 52 -21.60 23.61 -9.64
C ARG A 52 -22.75 23.49 -8.65
N ALA A 53 -23.82 22.84 -9.09
CA ALA A 53 -25.06 22.65 -8.32
C ALA A 53 -24.87 21.81 -7.04
N ASN A 54 -23.77 21.07 -6.95
CA ASN A 54 -23.46 20.19 -5.83
C ASN A 54 -22.34 20.72 -4.93
N TYR A 55 -21.94 21.97 -5.09
CA TYR A 55 -20.96 22.60 -4.21
C TYR A 55 -21.30 22.41 -2.73
N GLY A 56 -20.33 21.95 -1.94
CA GLY A 56 -20.46 21.69 -0.51
C GLY A 56 -21.23 20.41 -0.14
N LYS A 57 -21.80 19.66 -1.11
CA LYS A 57 -22.53 18.41 -0.86
C LYS A 57 -21.59 17.20 -0.84
N HIS A 58 -20.71 17.16 0.16
CA HIS A 58 -19.69 16.11 0.29
C HIS A 58 -20.28 14.70 0.43
N LEU A 59 -19.54 13.72 -0.09
CA LEU A 59 -19.87 12.31 0.09
C LEU A 59 -19.74 11.89 1.56
N THR A 60 -20.64 11.03 2.01
CA THR A 60 -20.51 10.35 3.31
C THR A 60 -19.37 9.33 3.27
N LYS A 61 -18.87 8.92 4.45
CA LYS A 61 -17.83 7.89 4.57
C LYS A 61 -18.16 6.61 3.79
N VAL A 62 -19.42 6.16 3.84
CA VAL A 62 -19.87 4.94 3.14
C VAL A 62 -19.87 5.13 1.63
N GLN A 63 -20.32 6.29 1.14
CA GLN A 63 -20.29 6.60 -0.30
C GLN A 63 -18.87 6.69 -0.83
N THR A 64 -17.95 7.31 -0.09
CA THR A 64 -16.53 7.37 -0.46
C THR A 64 -15.89 5.98 -0.48
N ALA A 65 -16.17 5.14 0.52
CA ALA A 65 -15.63 3.78 0.60
C ALA A 65 -16.07 2.90 -0.58
N ALA A 66 -17.28 3.10 -1.11
CA ALA A 66 -17.78 2.36 -2.26
C ALA A 66 -16.92 2.56 -3.53
N PHE A 67 -16.29 3.73 -3.71
CA PHE A 67 -15.37 3.97 -4.84
C PHE A 67 -14.02 3.25 -4.69
N ALA A 68 -13.60 3.03 -3.45
CA ALA A 68 -12.33 2.37 -3.11
C ALA A 68 -12.47 0.84 -3.01
N THR A 69 -13.71 0.33 -2.92
CA THR A 69 -13.97 -1.11 -2.75
C THR A 69 -13.48 -1.88 -3.99
N PRO A 70 -12.63 -2.91 -3.82
CA PRO A 70 -12.20 -3.77 -4.92
C PRO A 70 -13.37 -4.53 -5.55
N SER A 71 -13.30 -4.80 -6.86
CA SER A 71 -14.33 -5.63 -7.51
C SER A 71 -14.37 -7.05 -6.93
N SER A 72 -15.54 -7.71 -6.98
CA SER A 72 -15.68 -9.12 -6.58
C SER A 72 -14.70 -10.04 -7.32
N ARG A 73 -14.42 -9.75 -8.60
CA ARG A 73 -13.39 -10.44 -9.39
C ARG A 73 -11.99 -10.25 -8.81
N THR A 74 -11.63 -9.03 -8.40
CA THR A 74 -10.33 -8.74 -7.75
C THR A 74 -10.20 -9.55 -6.45
N VAL A 75 -11.23 -9.50 -5.60
CA VAL A 75 -11.25 -10.24 -4.32
C VAL A 75 -11.12 -11.74 -4.54
N ALA A 76 -11.88 -12.32 -5.48
CA ALA A 76 -11.81 -13.74 -5.80
C ALA A 76 -10.43 -14.16 -6.34
N THR A 77 -9.82 -13.33 -7.19
CA THR A 77 -8.48 -13.59 -7.75
C THR A 77 -7.42 -13.59 -6.65
N ILE A 78 -7.46 -12.62 -5.74
CA ILE A 78 -6.52 -12.52 -4.62
C ILE A 78 -6.73 -13.68 -3.64
N ASN A 79 -7.97 -14.02 -3.29
CA ASN A 79 -8.25 -15.16 -2.40
C ASN A 79 -7.75 -16.48 -3.01
N LYS A 80 -7.90 -16.69 -4.32
CA LYS A 80 -7.36 -17.86 -5.01
C LYS A 80 -5.82 -17.89 -4.96
N TRP A 81 -5.17 -16.75 -5.16
CA TRP A 81 -3.71 -16.63 -5.06
C TRP A 81 -3.20 -16.82 -3.62
N LEU A 82 -3.96 -16.37 -2.62
CA LEU A 82 -3.66 -16.52 -1.20
C LEU A 82 -3.93 -17.92 -0.64
N ALA A 83 -4.79 -18.72 -1.27
CA ALA A 83 -5.00 -20.11 -0.85
C ALA A 83 -3.69 -20.94 -0.84
N ASN A 84 -2.68 -20.48 -1.58
CA ASN A 84 -1.34 -21.07 -1.61
C ASN A 84 -0.40 -20.50 -0.52
N HIS A 85 -0.84 -19.53 0.29
CA HIS A 85 -0.01 -18.75 1.21
C HIS A 85 -0.69 -18.57 2.59
N ASN A 86 -0.07 -19.10 3.64
CA ASN A 86 -0.79 -19.55 4.84
C ASN A 86 -1.27 -18.45 5.82
N ARG A 87 -1.08 -17.15 5.56
CA ARG A 87 -1.44 -16.06 6.50
C ARG A 87 -1.75 -14.72 5.83
N ALA A 88 -2.99 -14.54 5.36
CA ALA A 88 -3.44 -13.28 4.79
C ALA A 88 -4.85 -12.90 5.25
N ARG A 89 -5.08 -11.60 5.43
CA ARG A 89 -6.41 -11.00 5.65
C ARG A 89 -6.70 -10.00 4.52
N VAL A 90 -7.87 -10.11 3.93
CA VAL A 90 -8.34 -9.23 2.84
C VAL A 90 -9.43 -8.31 3.39
N ALA A 91 -9.20 -7.00 3.31
CA ALA A 91 -10.20 -5.94 3.47
C ALA A 91 -10.13 -5.03 2.23
N ASP A 92 -10.07 -3.71 2.39
CA ASP A 92 -9.79 -2.76 1.29
C ASP A 92 -8.32 -2.82 0.82
N TRP A 93 -7.44 -3.32 1.69
CA TRP A 93 -6.06 -3.70 1.40
C TRP A 93 -5.83 -5.15 1.84
N LEU A 94 -4.83 -5.78 1.24
CA LEU A 94 -4.32 -7.07 1.67
C LEU A 94 -3.20 -6.84 2.70
N SER A 95 -3.37 -7.39 3.90
CA SER A 95 -2.29 -7.50 4.89
C SER A 95 -1.70 -8.91 4.85
N LEU A 96 -0.40 -9.00 4.57
CA LEU A 96 0.35 -10.25 4.44
C LEU A 96 1.51 -10.26 5.44
N GLN A 97 1.69 -11.38 6.12
CA GLN A 97 2.85 -11.63 6.98
C GLN A 97 3.44 -13.00 6.64
N VAL A 98 4.53 -12.99 5.87
CA VAL A 98 5.25 -14.17 5.40
C VAL A 98 6.76 -13.93 5.54
N PRO A 99 7.60 -14.97 5.65
CA PRO A 99 9.04 -14.80 5.79
C PRO A 99 9.64 -14.02 4.62
N VAL A 100 10.75 -13.30 4.83
CA VAL A 100 11.48 -12.60 3.75
C VAL A 100 11.81 -13.53 2.60
N LEU A 101 12.15 -14.79 2.89
CA LEU A 101 12.40 -15.81 1.87
C LEU A 101 11.23 -15.90 0.88
N GLN A 102 10.02 -16.09 1.41
CA GLN A 102 8.79 -16.18 0.63
C GLN A 102 8.40 -14.83 0.03
N THR A 103 8.65 -13.74 0.76
CA THR A 103 8.34 -12.38 0.29
C THR A 103 9.09 -12.04 -0.99
N ASN A 104 10.37 -12.40 -1.08
CA ASN A 104 11.20 -12.15 -2.26
C ASN A 104 10.68 -12.90 -3.51
N ASP A 105 10.08 -14.08 -3.33
CA ASP A 105 9.46 -14.84 -4.42
C ASP A 105 8.15 -14.19 -4.90
N LEU A 106 7.37 -13.63 -3.97
CA LEU A 106 6.09 -12.98 -4.27
C LEU A 106 6.29 -11.55 -4.84
N PHE A 107 7.29 -10.83 -4.34
CA PHE A 107 7.50 -9.40 -4.57
C PHE A 107 8.99 -9.05 -4.78
N PRO A 108 9.59 -9.44 -5.91
CA PRO A 108 10.96 -9.05 -6.24
C PRO A 108 11.07 -7.52 -6.45
N PRO A 109 12.20 -6.86 -6.10
CA PRO A 109 13.50 -7.40 -5.66
C PRO A 109 13.63 -7.63 -4.14
N SER A 110 14.81 -8.09 -3.69
CA SER A 110 15.09 -8.48 -2.31
C SER A 110 14.92 -7.38 -1.25
N PHE A 111 14.63 -7.80 -0.01
CA PHE A 111 14.58 -6.94 1.17
C PHE A 111 15.97 -6.74 1.80
N TYR A 112 16.25 -5.51 2.22
CA TYR A 112 17.53 -5.09 2.80
C TYR A 112 17.34 -4.41 4.16
N VAL A 113 18.38 -4.46 4.99
CA VAL A 113 18.46 -3.75 6.26
C VAL A 113 19.31 -2.49 6.08
N PHE A 114 18.80 -1.36 6.55
CA PHE A 114 19.50 -0.09 6.57
C PHE A 114 19.63 0.42 8.00
N ALA A 115 20.77 1.03 8.33
CA ALA A 115 20.99 1.76 9.57
C ALA A 115 20.97 3.27 9.31
N ILE A 116 20.52 4.04 10.30
CA ILE A 116 20.54 5.51 10.26
C ILE A 116 21.77 6.05 11.00
N HIS A 117 22.48 6.99 10.39
CA HIS A 117 23.53 7.76 11.05
C HIS A 117 22.87 8.94 11.77
N LEU A 118 22.55 8.77 13.05
CA LEU A 118 22.08 9.87 13.89
C LEU A 118 23.30 10.68 14.34
N ASP A 119 23.53 11.84 13.73
CA ASP A 119 24.40 12.85 14.32
C ASP A 119 23.79 13.29 15.66
N ALA A 120 24.58 13.24 16.73
CA ALA A 120 24.17 13.57 18.10
C ALA A 120 23.63 15.00 18.29
N ARG A 121 23.64 15.84 17.25
CA ARG A 121 23.10 17.21 17.26
C ARG A 121 21.60 17.30 17.08
N ASN A 122 20.90 16.21 16.74
CA ASN A 122 19.47 16.25 16.42
C ASN A 122 18.63 15.10 17.02
N ALA A 123 19.08 14.52 18.13
CA ALA A 123 18.27 13.55 18.88
C ALA A 123 17.01 14.25 19.45
N PRO A 124 15.80 13.71 19.26
CA PRO A 124 14.62 14.23 19.93
C PRO A 124 14.79 14.08 21.46
N CYS A 125 14.51 15.17 22.17
CA CYS A 125 14.51 15.28 23.63
C CYS A 125 13.63 14.22 24.29
#